data_AF-A0AAW8XZ31-F1
#
_entry.id   AF-A0AAW8XZ31-F1
#
_cell.length_a   1.000
_cell.length_b   1.000
_cell.length_c   1.000
_cell.angle_alpha   90.00
_cell.angle_beta   90.00
_cell.angle_gamma   90.00
#
_symmetry.space_group_name_H-M   'P 1'
#
loop_
_entity.id
_entity.type
_entity.pdbx_description
1 polymer ?
#
loop_
_entity_poly.entity_id
_entity_poly.type
_entity_poly.pdbx_seq_one_letter_code
_entity_poly.pdbx_strand_id
1 'polypeptide(L)'
;QAWYESATPSSRGRPQRYSDLAITTVLVIKRVFRLTLRAAQGFIDSIFTLMNVPLRCPDYTSVSRRAKSVNVSFKTFTRGEIAHLVIDSTGLKVFGEGEWKVKKHGKERRRIWRKLHLAVDSNTHEIICADLSL
;
A
#
# COMPACT_ATOMS: atom_id res chain seq x y z
N GLN A 1 9.22 24.13 1.26
CA GLN A 1 9.80 22.82 0.90
C GLN A 1 8.70 21.77 1.09
N ALA A 2 8.21 21.12 0.03
CA ALA A 2 6.93 20.38 0.05
C ALA A 2 6.98 18.95 0.65
N TRP A 3 8.14 18.51 1.16
CA TRP A 3 8.35 17.15 1.70
C TRP A 3 7.82 16.99 3.12
N TYR A 4 8.02 18.02 3.95
CA TYR A 4 7.55 18.07 5.32
C TYR A 4 6.23 18.84 5.39
N GLU A 5 5.42 18.50 6.36
CA GLU A 5 4.17 19.22 6.62
C GLU A 5 4.51 20.63 7.14
N SER A 6 3.85 21.63 6.57
CA SER A 6 4.04 23.03 6.96
C SER A 6 2.89 23.58 7.78
N ALA A 7 1.76 22.87 7.85
CA ALA A 7 0.61 23.29 8.62
C ALA A 7 0.89 23.26 10.14
N THR A 8 0.48 24.32 10.84
CA THR A 8 0.46 24.33 12.30
C THR A 8 -0.51 23.26 12.81
N PRO A 9 -0.15 22.45 13.82
CA PRO A 9 -1.04 21.41 14.32
C PRO A 9 -2.35 22.02 14.81
N SER A 10 -3.46 21.76 14.12
CA SER A 10 -4.79 22.28 14.47
C SER A 10 -5.48 21.47 15.56
N SER A 11 -4.92 20.33 15.96
CA SER A 11 -5.54 19.39 16.92
C SER A 11 -4.54 18.79 17.90
N ARG A 12 -5.06 18.31 19.04
CA ARG A 12 -4.29 17.56 20.05
C ARG A 12 -3.84 16.22 19.48
N GLY A 13 -2.54 15.94 19.51
CA GLY A 13 -1.95 14.70 19.04
C GLY A 13 -0.52 14.90 18.52
N ARG A 14 0.12 13.82 18.06
CA ARG A 14 1.43 13.94 17.39
C ARG A 14 1.24 14.63 16.04
N PRO A 15 1.91 15.77 15.78
CA PRO A 15 1.84 16.43 14.48
C PRO A 15 2.24 15.51 13.34
N GLN A 16 1.57 15.64 12.20
CA GLN A 16 2.03 15.00 10.97
C GLN A 16 3.34 15.67 10.54
N ARG A 17 4.42 14.89 10.45
CA ARG A 17 5.75 15.43 10.08
C ARG A 17 5.92 15.55 8.56
N TYR A 18 5.30 14.66 7.81
CA TYR A 18 5.45 14.55 6.36
C TYR A 18 4.19 15.05 5.67
N SER A 19 4.30 15.59 4.47
CA SER A 19 3.15 15.98 3.64
C SER A 19 2.47 14.76 3.01
N ASP A 20 1.31 14.94 2.39
CA ASP A 20 0.70 13.90 1.54
C ASP A 20 1.58 13.55 0.34
N LEU A 21 2.26 14.54 -0.25
CA LEU A 21 3.17 14.37 -1.37
C LEU A 21 4.29 13.38 -1.04
N ALA A 22 4.91 13.50 0.15
CA ALA A 22 5.95 12.58 0.59
C ALA A 22 5.43 11.14 0.72
N ILE A 23 4.23 10.96 1.30
CA ILE A 23 3.61 9.63 1.44
C ILE A 23 3.28 9.02 0.08
N THR A 24 2.65 9.78 -0.82
CA THR A 24 2.34 9.34 -2.19
C THR A 24 3.60 8.96 -2.94
N THR A 25 4.67 9.76 -2.83
CA THR A 25 5.96 9.47 -3.49
C THR A 25 6.52 8.12 -3.04
N VAL A 26 6.52 7.85 -1.73
CA VAL A 26 6.98 6.55 -1.21
C VAL A 26 6.11 5.39 -1.72
N LEU A 27 4.80 5.57 -1.75
CA LEU A 27 3.85 4.54 -2.23
C LEU A 27 4.01 4.26 -3.73
N VAL A 28 4.27 5.29 -4.54
CA VAL A 28 4.54 5.15 -5.98
C VAL A 28 5.85 4.40 -6.21
N ILE A 29 6.94 4.81 -5.56
CA ILE A 29 8.24 4.13 -5.67
C ILE A 29 8.11 2.67 -5.24
N LYS A 30 7.44 2.42 -4.11
CA LYS A 30 7.15 1.06 -3.64
C LYS A 30 6.41 0.24 -4.72
N ARG A 31 5.42 0.83 -5.40
CA ARG A 31 4.61 0.15 -6.42
C ARG A 31 5.43 -0.14 -7.69
N VAL A 32 6.12 0.86 -8.22
CA VAL A 32 6.91 0.77 -9.47
C VAL A 32 8.03 -0.27 -9.33
N PHE A 33 8.79 -0.20 -8.23
CA PHE A 33 9.90 -1.13 -7.98
C PHE A 33 9.49 -2.42 -7.25
N ARG A 34 8.18 -2.63 -7.03
CA ARG A 34 7.62 -3.81 -6.35
C ARG A 34 8.27 -4.10 -4.97
N LEU A 35 8.57 -3.04 -4.22
CA LEU A 35 9.23 -3.14 -2.92
C LEU A 35 8.24 -3.40 -1.77
N THR A 36 8.74 -3.95 -0.66
CA THR A 36 8.06 -3.87 0.63
C THR A 36 8.20 -2.44 1.19
N LEU A 37 7.32 -2.02 2.12
CA LEU A 37 7.41 -0.67 2.70
C LEU A 37 8.76 -0.41 3.40
N ARG A 38 9.35 -1.45 4.03
CA ARG A 38 10.65 -1.37 4.70
C ARG A 38 11.80 -1.22 3.70
N ALA A 39 11.75 -1.99 2.61
CA ALA A 39 12.73 -1.86 1.53
C ALA A 39 12.61 -0.50 0.82
N ALA A 40 11.38 -0.03 0.57
CA ALA A 40 11.14 1.28 -0.04
C ALA A 40 11.71 2.42 0.81
N GLN A 41 11.58 2.35 2.14
CA GLN A 41 12.19 3.33 3.03
C GLN A 41 13.70 3.43 2.83
N GLY A 42 14.42 2.29 2.93
CA GLY A 42 15.88 2.27 2.75
C GLY A 42 16.32 2.67 1.34
N PHE A 43 15.56 2.26 0.31
CA PHE A 43 15.82 2.61 -1.08
C PHE A 43 15.68 4.12 -1.34
N ILE A 44 14.68 4.77 -0.74
CA ILE A 44 14.49 6.23 -0.90
C ILE A 44 15.55 6.99 -0.11
N ASP A 45 15.89 6.54 1.10
CA ASP A 45 16.98 7.14 1.88
C ASP A 45 18.33 7.05 1.14
N SER A 46 18.60 5.95 0.41
CA SER A 46 19.81 5.83 -0.40
C SER A 46 19.82 6.78 -1.60
N ILE A 47 18.66 6.99 -2.26
CA ILE A 47 18.51 7.99 -3.33
C ILE A 47 18.78 9.40 -2.79
N PHE A 48 18.21 9.78 -1.64
CA PHE A 48 18.47 11.10 -1.04
C PHE A 48 19.95 11.31 -0.71
N THR A 49 20.60 10.26 -0.20
CA THR A 49 22.05 10.28 0.06
C THR A 49 22.84 10.45 -1.24
N LEU A 50 22.49 9.70 -2.28
CA LEU A 50 23.15 9.78 -3.60
C LEU A 50 22.99 11.15 -4.26
N MET A 51 21.82 11.76 -4.12
CA MET A 51 21.52 13.10 -4.65
C MET A 51 22.05 14.24 -3.77
N ASN A 52 22.66 13.94 -2.63
CA ASN A 52 23.10 14.91 -1.63
C ASN A 52 21.98 15.87 -1.18
N VAL A 53 20.78 15.33 -0.96
CA VAL A 53 19.60 16.09 -0.54
C VAL A 53 19.33 15.83 0.94
N PRO A 54 19.18 16.87 1.80
CA PRO A 54 19.00 16.71 3.25
C PRO A 54 17.55 16.35 3.62
N LEU A 55 16.99 15.34 2.95
CA LEU A 55 15.66 14.81 3.22
C LEU A 55 15.76 13.41 3.84
N ARG A 56 14.68 13.00 4.53
CA ARG A 56 14.54 11.66 5.11
C ARG A 56 13.26 11.03 4.63
N CYS A 57 13.30 9.75 4.31
CA CYS A 57 12.11 9.00 3.96
C CYS A 57 11.17 8.89 5.19
N PRO A 58 9.86 9.06 5.01
CA PRO A 58 8.88 8.63 5.99
C PRO A 58 9.10 7.17 6.39
N ASP A 59 9.01 6.86 7.69
CA ASP A 59 9.18 5.49 8.15
C ASP A 59 8.02 4.60 7.67
N TYR A 60 8.29 3.30 7.49
CA TYR A 60 7.30 2.36 6.95
C TYR A 60 5.98 2.33 7.74
N THR A 61 6.01 2.66 9.05
CA THR A 61 4.81 2.67 9.88
C THR A 61 3.98 3.92 9.60
N SER A 62 4.63 5.08 9.50
CA SER A 62 4.00 6.33 9.06
C SER A 62 3.34 6.19 7.70
N VAL A 63 4.04 5.61 6.73
CA VAL A 63 3.50 5.36 5.38
C VAL A 63 2.31 4.40 5.43
N SER A 64 2.44 3.27 6.13
CA SER A 64 1.35 2.29 6.25
C SER A 64 0.07 2.88 6.82
N ARG A 65 0.18 3.68 7.90
CA ARG A 65 -0.96 4.32 8.54
C ARG A 65 -1.61 5.38 7.65
N ARG A 66 -0.80 6.18 6.94
CA ARG A 66 -1.30 7.26 6.08
C ARG A 66 -1.77 6.78 4.71
N ALA A 67 -1.34 5.62 4.23
CA ALA A 67 -1.82 5.05 2.97
C ALA A 67 -3.36 4.91 2.90
N LYS A 68 -4.04 4.82 4.06
CA LYS A 68 -5.50 4.80 4.13
C LYS A 68 -6.15 6.15 3.79
N SER A 69 -5.50 7.26 4.14
CA SER A 69 -6.09 8.61 4.04
C SER A 69 -5.61 9.40 2.83
N VAL A 70 -4.44 9.07 2.28
CA VAL A 70 -3.88 9.75 1.12
C VAL A 70 -4.52 9.21 -0.15
N ASN A 71 -5.04 10.10 -0.99
CA ASN A 71 -5.57 9.71 -2.29
C ASN A 71 -4.42 9.41 -3.25
N VAL A 72 -4.16 8.12 -3.48
CA VAL A 72 -3.16 7.66 -4.45
C VAL A 72 -3.87 7.05 -5.64
N SER A 73 -3.89 7.78 -6.75
CA SER A 73 -4.37 7.25 -8.02
C SER A 73 -3.29 6.36 -8.64
N PHE A 74 -3.35 5.07 -8.37
CA PHE A 74 -2.63 4.08 -9.19
C PHE A 74 -3.44 3.88 -10.47
N LYS A 75 -3.26 4.77 -11.45
CA LYS A 75 -3.83 4.53 -12.78
C LYS A 75 -3.17 3.28 -13.36
N THR A 76 -3.92 2.20 -13.46
CA THR A 76 -3.62 1.13 -14.41
C THR A 76 -3.91 1.71 -15.80
N PHE A 77 -2.87 1.87 -16.61
CA PHE A 77 -3.09 2.15 -18.03
C PHE A 77 -3.87 0.97 -18.59
N THR A 78 -5.02 1.22 -19.21
CA THR A 78 -5.72 0.20 -20.00
C THR A 78 -5.02 0.14 -21.35
N ARG A 79 -4.64 -1.07 -21.79
CA ARG A 79 -3.93 -1.26 -23.07
C ARG A 79 -4.83 -1.27 -24.31
N GLY A 80 -6.07 -0.77 -24.21
CA GLY A 80 -7.04 -0.73 -25.29
C GLY A 80 -8.46 -1.06 -24.82
N GLU A 81 -9.30 -1.47 -25.76
CA GLU A 81 -10.66 -1.94 -25.49
C GLU A 81 -10.64 -3.31 -24.79
N ILE A 82 -11.52 -3.48 -23.80
CA ILE A 82 -11.68 -4.74 -23.08
C ILE A 82 -12.71 -5.58 -23.82
N ALA A 83 -12.25 -6.53 -24.62
CA ALA A 83 -13.14 -7.41 -25.39
C ALA A 83 -13.74 -8.54 -24.53
N HIS A 84 -12.97 -9.09 -23.60
CA HIS A 84 -13.35 -10.22 -22.77
C HIS A 84 -12.92 -10.00 -21.31
N LEU A 85 -13.88 -10.04 -20.40
CA LEU A 85 -13.67 -9.87 -18.97
C LEU A 85 -13.83 -11.22 -18.25
N VAL A 86 -12.79 -11.66 -17.54
CA VAL A 86 -12.81 -12.84 -16.69
C VAL A 86 -13.05 -12.41 -15.25
N ILE A 87 -13.96 -13.08 -14.57
CA ILE A 87 -14.29 -12.79 -13.17
C ILE A 87 -13.99 -14.03 -12.33
N ASP A 88 -13.20 -13.86 -11.29
CA ASP A 88 -12.90 -14.91 -10.31
C ASP A 88 -12.83 -14.31 -8.90
N SER A 89 -12.98 -15.17 -7.89
CA SER A 89 -12.97 -14.75 -6.49
C SER A 89 -12.04 -15.61 -5.65
N THR A 90 -11.28 -14.98 -4.75
CA THR A 90 -10.38 -15.67 -3.83
C THR A 90 -10.63 -15.30 -2.37
N GLY A 91 -10.36 -16.24 -1.47
CA GLY A 91 -10.44 -16.01 -0.03
C GLY A 91 -9.19 -15.33 0.51
N LEU A 92 -9.34 -14.13 1.06
CA LEU A 92 -8.27 -13.41 1.75
C LEU A 92 -8.39 -13.54 3.25
N LYS A 93 -7.34 -14.02 3.89
CA LYS A 93 -7.23 -13.99 5.35
C LYS A 93 -6.77 -12.60 5.80
N VAL A 94 -7.69 -11.84 6.37
CA VAL A 94 -7.43 -10.45 6.79
C VAL A 94 -6.92 -10.39 8.22
N PHE A 95 -7.41 -11.28 9.08
CA PHE A 95 -6.99 -11.33 10.49
C PHE A 95 -6.97 -12.75 11.04
N GLY A 96 -6.26 -12.93 12.15
CA GLY A 96 -6.19 -14.17 12.90
C GLY A 96 -4.90 -14.95 12.69
N GLU A 97 -4.81 -16.06 13.39
CA GLU A 97 -3.53 -16.70 13.69
C GLU A 97 -2.92 -17.37 12.46
N GLY A 98 -1.65 -17.03 12.19
CA GLY A 98 -0.83 -17.65 11.15
C GLY A 98 -0.78 -19.17 11.29
N GLU A 99 -0.52 -19.85 10.17
CA GLU A 99 -0.45 -21.31 10.15
C GLU A 99 0.62 -21.84 11.10
N TRP A 100 1.78 -21.18 11.12
CA TRP A 100 2.88 -21.51 12.03
C TRP A 100 2.44 -21.44 13.51
N LYS A 101 1.80 -20.34 13.94
CA LYS A 101 1.32 -20.20 15.32
C LYS A 101 0.38 -21.36 15.68
N VAL A 102 -0.61 -21.64 14.81
CA VAL A 102 -1.59 -22.70 15.07
C VAL A 102 -0.96 -24.08 15.12
N LYS A 103 0.02 -24.35 14.25
CA LYS A 103 0.74 -25.63 14.27
C LYS A 103 1.59 -25.81 15.53
N LYS A 104 2.18 -24.73 16.05
CA LYS A 104 3.10 -24.78 17.21
C LYS A 104 2.41 -24.67 18.56
N HIS A 105 1.36 -23.86 18.66
CA HIS A 105 0.75 -23.48 19.94
C HIS A 105 -0.76 -23.73 19.98
N GLY A 106 -1.33 -24.37 18.96
CA GLY A 106 -2.76 -24.55 18.86
C GLY A 106 -3.48 -23.26 18.46
N LYS A 107 -4.81 -23.36 18.36
CA LYS A 107 -5.68 -22.27 17.92
C LYS A 107 -6.28 -21.58 19.13
N GLU A 108 -6.08 -20.27 19.26
CA GLU A 108 -6.70 -19.46 20.32
C GLU A 108 -7.68 -18.42 19.75
N ARG A 109 -7.41 -17.87 18.57
CA ARG A 109 -8.24 -16.83 17.94
C ARG A 109 -8.80 -17.28 16.59
N ARG A 110 -10.05 -16.88 16.31
CA ARG A 110 -10.71 -17.16 15.03
C ARG A 110 -10.05 -16.38 13.88
N ARG A 111 -9.90 -17.03 12.73
CA ARG A 111 -9.46 -16.40 11.48
C ARG A 111 -10.62 -15.68 10.83
N ILE A 112 -10.38 -14.47 10.36
CA ILE A 112 -11.35 -13.67 9.60
C ILE A 112 -10.91 -13.69 8.15
N TRP A 113 -11.80 -14.23 7.32
CA TRP A 113 -11.64 -14.27 5.87
C TRP A 113 -12.59 -13.25 5.24
N ARG A 114 -12.20 -12.73 4.08
CA ARG A 114 -13.06 -11.93 3.19
C ARG A 114 -12.92 -12.47 1.78
N LYS A 115 -13.97 -12.35 0.97
CA LYS A 115 -13.89 -12.72 -0.45
C LYS A 115 -13.48 -11.51 -1.26
N LEU A 116 -12.36 -11.63 -1.97
CA LEU A 116 -11.91 -10.67 -2.97
C LEU A 116 -12.43 -11.15 -4.33
N HIS A 117 -13.28 -10.35 -4.96
CA HIS A 117 -13.76 -10.53 -6.33
C HIS A 117 -12.88 -9.70 -7.25
N LEU A 118 -12.34 -10.31 -8.31
CA LEU A 118 -11.48 -9.66 -9.29
C LEU A 118 -12.10 -9.81 -10.67
N ALA A 119 -12.15 -8.70 -11.40
CA ALA A 119 -12.44 -8.68 -12.82
C ALA A 119 -11.15 -8.34 -13.57
N VAL A 120 -10.74 -9.21 -14.48
CA VAL A 120 -9.46 -9.15 -15.18
C VAL A 120 -9.69 -9.26 -16.68
N ASP A 121 -9.03 -8.43 -17.47
CA ASP A 121 -9.02 -8.58 -18.93
C ASP A 121 -8.26 -9.86 -19.32
N SER A 122 -8.90 -10.74 -20.09
CA SER A 122 -8.32 -12.03 -20.48
C SER A 122 -7.05 -11.90 -21.32
N ASN A 123 -6.89 -10.80 -22.04
CA ASN A 123 -5.77 -10.63 -22.98
C ASN A 123 -4.56 -10.00 -22.31
N THR A 124 -4.80 -8.96 -21.50
CA THR A 124 -3.73 -8.16 -20.88
C THR A 124 -3.39 -8.60 -19.46
N HIS A 125 -4.28 -9.39 -18.84
CA HIS A 125 -4.26 -9.74 -17.42
C HIS A 125 -4.31 -8.52 -16.48
N GLU A 126 -4.80 -7.38 -16.97
CA GLU A 126 -4.97 -6.18 -16.16
C GLU A 126 -6.21 -6.31 -15.28
N ILE A 127 -6.07 -5.96 -14.00
CA ILE A 127 -7.20 -5.88 -13.07
C ILE A 127 -8.02 -4.64 -13.44
N ILE A 128 -9.25 -4.88 -13.89
CA ILE A 128 -10.21 -3.84 -14.30
C ILE A 128 -11.02 -3.35 -13.10
N CYS A 129 -11.45 -4.29 -12.26
CA CYS A 129 -12.22 -4.01 -11.05
C CYS A 129 -11.84 -5.00 -9.94
N ALA A 130 -11.93 -4.53 -8.70
CA ALA A 130 -11.80 -5.36 -7.52
C ALA A 130 -12.85 -4.93 -6.50
N ASP A 131 -13.53 -5.90 -5.91
CA ASP A 131 -14.46 -5.66 -4.80
C ASP A 131 -14.23 -6.67 -3.66
N LEU A 132 -14.58 -6.28 -2.44
CA LEU A 132 -14.35 -7.07 -1.23
C LEU A 132 -15.65 -7.24 -0.45
N SER A 133 -16.20 -8.45 -0.45
CA SER A 133 -17.37 -8.79 0.35
C SER A 133 -16.98 -9.42 1.70
N LEU A 134 -17.93 -9.41 2.64
CA LEU A 134 -17.85 -10.18 3.88
C LEU A 134 -17.75 -11.69 3.60
#